data_AF-A0AAU5WHR3-F1
#
_entry.id   AF-A0AAU5WHR3-F1
#
_cell.length_a   1.000
_cell.length_b   1.000
_cell.length_c   1.000
_cell.angle_alpha   90.00
_cell.angle_beta   90.00
_cell.angle_gamma   90.00
#
_symmetry.space_group_name_H-M   'P 1'
#
loop_
_entity.id
_entity.type
_entity.pdbx_description
1 polymer ?
#
loop_
_entity_poly.entity_id
_entity_poly.type
_entity_poly.pdbx_seq_one_letter_code
_entity_poly.pdbx_strand_id
1 'polypeptide(L)'
;MVRLSEQALTPPPEAGGSTDARTTGELFAQFTEQASDLFRDELRLAELEMRDKAKSMGIGAGLFGGAGLVAYLGAGAAAVTAGLALDVVLPTWLAALIVTVLLFLLAAGLAVVGRRKTRQGSPPLPQSAIASVRRDVDVLRKGVHHDGRNAEAARDGHGVRTADS
;
A
#
# COMPACT_ATOMS: atom_id res chain seq x y z
N MET A 1 62.62 40.12 6.41
CA MET A 1 62.91 39.06 7.40
C MET A 1 62.10 37.85 6.99
N VAL A 2 62.59 37.01 6.08
CA VAL A 2 63.63 35.97 6.29
C VAL A 2 63.21 34.99 7.38
N ARG A 3 62.60 33.87 6.95
CA ARG A 3 62.99 32.51 7.32
C ARG A 3 62.59 31.55 6.19
N LEU A 4 63.41 31.55 5.14
CA LEU A 4 63.70 30.37 4.34
C LEU A 4 64.94 29.74 4.97
N SER A 5 64.88 28.48 5.39
CA SER A 5 65.95 27.48 5.27
C SER A 5 65.79 26.34 6.29
N GLU A 6 65.75 25.12 5.75
CA GLU A 6 66.15 23.85 6.37
C GLU A 6 65.16 23.15 7.31
N GLN A 7 64.48 22.15 6.75
CA GLN A 7 65.02 20.80 6.94
C GLN A 7 64.80 19.94 5.71
N ALA A 8 65.91 19.37 5.26
CA ALA A 8 66.06 18.55 4.08
C ALA A 8 65.83 17.07 4.39
N LEU A 9 65.45 16.36 3.33
CA LEU A 9 65.86 14.98 3.02
C LEU A 9 65.48 13.88 4.03
N THR A 10 64.27 13.37 3.89
CA THR A 10 64.01 11.95 4.17
C THR A 10 63.83 11.20 2.85
N PRO A 11 64.55 10.08 2.64
CA PRO A 11 64.54 9.31 1.39
C PRO A 11 63.14 8.73 1.14
N PRO A 12 62.74 8.46 -0.12
CA PRO A 12 61.48 7.78 -0.40
C PRO A 12 61.54 6.34 0.15
N PRO A 13 60.71 5.96 1.14
CA PRO A 13 60.49 4.56 1.43
C PRO A 13 59.51 4.03 0.38
N GLU A 14 60.09 3.36 -0.61
CA GLU A 14 59.59 2.18 -1.31
C GLU A 14 58.10 2.09 -1.65
N ALA A 15 57.84 1.96 -2.95
CA ALA A 15 56.65 1.31 -3.46
C ALA A 15 56.53 -0.10 -2.83
N GLY A 16 55.60 -0.28 -1.88
CA GLY A 16 55.40 -1.58 -1.24
C GLY A 16 54.24 -1.62 -0.25
N GLY A 17 53.00 -1.77 -0.76
CA GLY A 17 51.81 -2.26 -0.04
C GLY A 17 51.20 -1.28 0.98
N SER A 18 50.14 -0.54 0.64
CA SER A 18 48.77 -0.95 1.01
C SER A 18 47.70 0.00 0.45
N THR A 19 47.97 0.72 -0.63
CA THR A 19 46.97 1.55 -1.32
C THR A 19 45.95 0.72 -2.12
N ASP A 20 46.14 -0.60 -2.22
CA ASP A 20 45.24 -1.54 -2.91
C ASP A 20 44.20 -2.22 -1.99
N ALA A 21 44.24 -1.95 -0.68
CA ALA A 21 43.52 -2.72 0.32
C ALA A 21 42.41 -1.96 1.05
N ARG A 22 41.82 -0.92 0.44
CA ARG A 22 40.42 -0.62 0.77
C ARG A 22 39.60 -1.72 0.09
N THR A 23 39.55 -2.87 0.76
CA THR A 23 39.14 -4.12 0.12
C THR A 23 37.73 -3.96 -0.44
N THR A 24 37.44 -4.61 -1.57
CA THR A 24 36.09 -4.64 -2.16
C THR A 24 35.03 -5.06 -1.12
N GLY A 25 35.43 -5.84 -0.10
CA GLY A 25 34.62 -6.18 1.06
C GLY A 25 34.26 -5.01 1.97
N GLU A 26 35.18 -4.08 2.24
CA GLU A 26 34.90 -2.88 3.06
C GLU A 26 33.97 -1.89 2.36
N LEU A 27 34.11 -1.73 1.04
CA LEU A 27 33.20 -0.88 0.24
C LEU A 27 31.79 -1.48 0.18
N PHE A 28 31.69 -2.80 0.01
CA PHE A 28 30.40 -3.49 0.03
C PHE A 28 29.75 -3.43 1.41
N ALA A 29 30.53 -3.57 2.49
CA ALA A 29 30.05 -3.40 3.86
C ALA A 29 29.49 -1.98 4.09
N GLN A 30 30.22 -0.93 3.69
CA GLN A 30 29.74 0.46 3.82
C GLN A 30 28.49 0.77 3.00
N PHE A 31 28.36 0.18 1.80
CA PHE A 31 27.16 0.36 0.96
C PHE A 31 25.94 -0.34 1.55
N THR A 32 26.14 -1.54 2.10
CA THR A 32 25.08 -2.30 2.79
C THR A 32 24.62 -1.59 4.06
N GLU A 33 25.56 -0.96 4.77
CA GLU A 33 25.27 -0.16 5.96
C GLU A 33 24.49 1.11 5.61
N GLN A 34 24.90 1.86 4.60
CA GLN A 34 24.15 3.03 4.11
C GLN A 34 22.75 2.67 3.57
N ALA A 35 22.63 1.54 2.85
CA ALA A 35 21.35 1.04 2.39
C ALA A 35 20.44 0.65 3.56
N SER A 36 21.00 0.05 4.62
CA SER A 36 20.27 -0.29 5.84
C SER A 36 19.80 0.96 6.58
N ASP A 37 20.61 2.02 6.62
CA ASP A 37 20.25 3.27 7.28
C ASP A 37 19.15 4.03 6.52
N LEU A 38 19.23 4.09 5.18
CA LEU A 38 18.15 4.65 4.37
C LEU A 38 16.82 3.92 4.56
N PHE A 39 16.86 2.57 4.62
CA PHE A 39 15.66 1.78 4.89
C PHE A 39 15.07 2.07 6.27
N ARG A 40 15.90 2.23 7.29
CA ARG A 40 15.45 2.56 8.65
C ARG A 40 14.84 3.96 8.73
N ASP A 41 15.38 4.91 7.97
CA ASP A 41 14.87 6.28 7.91
C ASP A 41 13.53 6.36 7.16
N GLU A 42 13.40 5.66 6.03
CA GLU A 42 12.12 5.57 5.30
C GLU A 42 11.05 4.88 6.15
N LEU A 43 11.41 3.85 6.92
CA LEU A 43 10.52 3.20 7.87
C LEU A 43 10.09 4.15 9.01
N ARG A 44 11.01 4.95 9.56
CA ARG A 44 10.67 5.96 10.58
C ARG A 44 9.74 7.02 10.03
N LEU A 45 9.98 7.51 8.81
CA LEU A 45 9.12 8.49 8.16
C LEU A 45 7.74 7.90 7.87
N ALA A 46 7.70 6.67 7.34
CA ALA A 46 6.46 5.94 7.10
C ALA A 46 5.70 5.68 8.41
N GLU A 47 6.38 5.34 9.51
CA GLU A 47 5.74 5.17 10.82
C GLU A 47 5.08 6.47 11.30
N LEU A 48 5.75 7.61 11.14
CA LEU A 48 5.20 8.92 11.49
C LEU A 48 3.98 9.26 10.63
N GLU A 49 4.08 9.13 9.31
CA GLU A 49 2.96 9.42 8.41
C GLU A 49 1.79 8.44 8.62
N MET A 50 2.08 7.17 8.86
CA MET A 50 1.08 6.15 9.18
C MET A 50 0.41 6.44 10.52
N ARG A 51 1.14 6.89 11.55
CA ARG A 51 0.55 7.28 12.84
C ARG A 51 -0.43 8.43 12.70
N ASP A 52 -0.07 9.45 11.94
CA ASP A 52 -0.97 10.61 11.72
C ASP A 52 -2.19 10.24 10.87
N LYS A 53 -2.00 9.41 9.82
CA LYS A 53 -3.12 8.85 9.05
C LYS A 53 -4.00 7.92 9.89
N ALA A 54 -3.40 7.08 10.72
CA ALA A 54 -4.13 6.16 11.61
C ALA A 54 -4.91 6.93 12.68
N LYS A 55 -4.35 8.00 13.24
CA LYS A 55 -5.03 8.84 14.24
C LYS A 55 -6.22 9.56 13.63
N SER A 56 -6.04 10.22 12.49
CA SER A 56 -7.13 10.91 11.79
C SER A 56 -8.23 9.95 11.34
N MET A 57 -7.86 8.79 10.77
CA MET A 57 -8.80 7.74 10.41
C MET A 57 -9.49 7.13 11.65
N GLY A 58 -8.77 6.94 12.75
CA GLY A 58 -9.31 6.42 14.01
C GLY A 58 -10.31 7.36 14.66
N ILE A 59 -10.03 8.67 14.68
CA ILE A 59 -10.99 9.68 15.15
C ILE A 59 -12.23 9.71 14.25
N GLY A 60 -12.04 9.69 12.93
CA GLY A 60 -13.15 9.65 11.98
C GLY A 60 -14.02 8.40 12.16
N ALA A 61 -13.41 7.22 12.27
CA ALA A 61 -14.10 5.97 12.52
C ALA A 61 -14.80 5.95 13.88
N GLY A 62 -14.16 6.48 14.93
CA GLY A 62 -14.76 6.60 16.26
C GLY A 62 -15.96 7.53 16.29
N LEU A 63 -15.86 8.72 15.69
CA LEU A 63 -16.98 9.66 15.59
C LEU A 63 -18.12 9.10 14.74
N PHE A 64 -17.82 8.47 13.60
CA PHE A 64 -18.85 7.90 12.73
C PHE A 64 -19.52 6.69 13.39
N GLY A 65 -18.75 5.83 14.06
CA GLY A 65 -19.25 4.71 14.85
C GLY A 65 -20.13 5.17 16.01
N GLY A 66 -19.67 6.16 16.77
CA GLY A 66 -20.43 6.76 17.88
C GLY A 66 -21.72 7.43 17.39
N ALA A 67 -21.66 8.23 16.32
CA ALA A 67 -22.84 8.83 15.71
C ALA A 67 -23.82 7.77 15.20
N GLY A 68 -23.32 6.68 14.59
CA GLY A 68 -24.15 5.56 14.17
C GLY A 68 -24.86 4.87 15.34
N LEU A 69 -24.18 4.66 16.46
CA LEU A 69 -24.77 4.08 17.66
C LEU A 69 -25.85 5.00 18.27
N VAL A 70 -25.56 6.29 18.40
CA VAL A 70 -26.54 7.28 18.90
C VAL A 70 -27.75 7.34 17.97
N ALA A 71 -27.54 7.37 16.66
CA ALA A 71 -28.63 7.35 15.68
C ALA A 71 -29.46 6.06 15.76
N TYR A 72 -28.83 4.91 16.00
CA TYR A 72 -29.54 3.63 16.19
C TYR A 72 -30.44 3.65 17.43
N LEU A 73 -29.91 4.11 18.56
CA LEU A 73 -30.70 4.26 19.80
C LEU A 73 -31.84 5.28 19.62
N GLY A 74 -31.52 6.42 18.99
CA GLY A 74 -32.50 7.46 18.68
C GLY A 74 -33.62 6.97 17.75
N ALA A 75 -33.30 6.14 16.76
CA ALA A 75 -34.30 5.53 15.88
C ALA A 75 -35.24 4.59 16.64
N GLY A 76 -34.72 3.82 17.59
CA GLY A 76 -35.54 2.99 18.49
C GLY A 76 -36.48 3.83 19.37
N ALA A 77 -35.95 4.90 19.99
CA ALA A 77 -36.77 5.83 20.77
C ALA A 77 -37.85 6.51 19.90
N ALA A 78 -37.48 6.98 18.71
CA ALA A 78 -38.42 7.57 17.76
C ALA A 78 -39.51 6.59 17.31
N ALA A 79 -39.18 5.30 17.14
CA ALA A 79 -40.16 4.27 16.84
C ALA A 79 -41.21 4.13 17.94
N VAL A 80 -40.77 4.08 19.21
CA VAL A 80 -41.66 4.03 20.37
C VAL A 80 -42.52 5.29 20.44
N THR A 81 -41.91 6.48 20.30
CA THR A 81 -42.64 7.75 20.30
C THR A 81 -43.68 7.81 19.19
N ALA A 82 -43.33 7.42 17.97
CA ALA A 82 -44.27 7.39 16.84
C ALA A 82 -45.40 6.39 17.08
N GLY A 83 -45.10 5.21 17.63
CA GLY A 83 -46.09 4.20 17.99
C GLY A 83 -47.10 4.75 19.00
N LEU A 84 -46.61 5.35 20.10
CA LEU A 84 -47.45 5.98 21.12
C LEU A 84 -48.28 7.15 20.57
N ALA A 85 -47.70 7.96 19.67
CA ALA A 85 -48.42 9.06 19.04
C ALA A 85 -49.57 8.57 18.13
N LEU A 86 -49.34 7.50 17.36
CA LEU A 86 -50.37 6.89 16.51
C LEU A 86 -51.42 6.14 17.33
N ASP A 87 -51.04 5.55 18.46
CA ASP A 87 -51.93 4.81 19.35
C ASP A 87 -53.09 5.68 19.89
N VAL A 88 -52.91 7.00 19.95
CA VAL A 88 -53.97 7.96 20.31
C VAL A 88 -55.18 7.90 19.36
N VAL A 89 -54.95 7.53 18.09
CA VAL A 89 -55.97 7.60 17.03
C VAL A 89 -56.19 6.27 16.31
N LEU A 90 -55.32 5.27 16.50
CA LEU A 90 -55.38 3.95 15.87
C LEU A 90 -55.16 2.83 16.90
N PRO A 91 -55.65 1.61 16.65
CA PRO A 91 -55.29 0.45 17.45
C PRO A 91 -53.77 0.21 17.47
N THR A 92 -53.24 -0.18 18.63
CA THR A 92 -51.80 -0.34 18.88
C THR A 92 -51.09 -1.21 17.85
N TRP A 93 -51.74 -2.31 17.41
CA TRP A 93 -51.17 -3.22 16.42
C TRP A 93 -50.98 -2.56 15.04
N LEU A 94 -51.89 -1.66 14.64
CA LEU A 94 -51.84 -0.97 13.37
C LEU A 94 -50.82 0.19 13.42
N ALA A 95 -50.77 0.91 14.54
CA ALA A 95 -49.75 1.92 14.80
C ALA A 95 -48.34 1.31 14.70
N ALA A 96 -48.11 0.17 15.36
CA ALA A 96 -46.83 -0.53 15.31
C ALA A 96 -46.46 -0.97 13.88
N LEU A 97 -47.41 -1.50 13.10
CA LEU A 97 -47.17 -1.88 11.70
C LEU A 97 -46.77 -0.68 10.83
N ILE A 98 -47.46 0.45 10.95
CA ILE A 98 -47.16 1.65 10.16
C ILE A 98 -45.76 2.17 10.47
N VAL A 99 -45.41 2.30 11.75
CA VAL A 99 -44.08 2.74 12.17
C VAL A 99 -43.00 1.79 11.65
N THR A 100 -43.25 0.47 11.72
CA THR A 100 -42.31 -0.54 11.20
C THR A 100 -42.07 -0.35 9.70
N VAL A 101 -43.12 -0.19 8.89
CA VAL A 101 -42.99 0.02 7.44
C VAL A 101 -42.20 1.30 7.13
N LEU A 102 -42.48 2.39 7.82
CA LEU A 102 -41.77 3.66 7.62
C LEU A 102 -40.27 3.55 7.95
N LEU A 103 -39.91 2.85 9.03
CA LEU A 103 -38.52 2.62 9.39
C LEU A 103 -37.80 1.73 8.37
N PHE A 104 -38.47 0.71 7.83
CA PHE A 104 -37.90 -0.12 6.78
C PHE A 104 -37.63 0.68 5.50
N LEU A 105 -38.55 1.56 5.10
CA LEU A 105 -38.35 2.45 3.94
C LEU A 105 -37.18 3.41 4.18
N LEU A 106 -37.09 4.00 5.37
CA LEU A 106 -35.98 4.86 5.75
C LEU A 106 -34.65 4.09 5.72
N ALA A 107 -34.59 2.91 6.34
CA ALA A 107 -33.42 2.05 6.37
C ALA A 107 -32.99 1.61 4.96
N ALA A 108 -33.93 1.25 4.08
CA ALA A 108 -33.64 0.93 2.69
C ALA A 108 -33.03 2.13 1.94
N GLY A 109 -33.59 3.34 2.13
CA GLY A 109 -33.05 4.57 1.56
C GLY A 109 -31.63 4.87 2.05
N LEU A 110 -31.40 4.79 3.36
CA LEU A 110 -30.08 4.97 3.97
C LEU A 110 -29.08 3.91 3.46
N ALA A 111 -29.49 2.66 3.32
CA ALA A 111 -28.63 1.59 2.78
C ALA A 111 -28.22 1.87 1.33
N VAL A 112 -29.15 2.35 0.48
CA VAL A 112 -28.84 2.73 -0.90
C VAL A 112 -27.87 3.90 -0.95
N VAL A 113 -28.12 4.97 -0.19
CA VAL A 113 -27.24 6.15 -0.13
C VAL A 113 -25.86 5.76 0.42
N GLY A 114 -25.82 4.97 1.50
CA GLY A 114 -24.60 4.46 2.11
C GLY A 114 -23.76 3.65 1.13
N ARG A 115 -24.40 2.71 0.39
CA ARG A 115 -23.73 1.93 -0.68
C ARG A 115 -23.21 2.80 -1.82
N ARG A 116 -23.95 3.84 -2.23
CA ARG A 116 -23.49 4.77 -3.27
C ARG A 116 -22.28 5.56 -2.79
N LYS A 117 -22.30 6.04 -1.56
CA LYS A 117 -21.22 6.86 -0.98
C LYS A 117 -19.95 6.05 -0.71
N THR A 118 -20.06 4.81 -0.24
CA THR A 118 -18.90 3.89 -0.09
C THR A 118 -18.30 3.46 -1.42
N ARG A 119 -19.12 3.31 -2.48
CA ARG A 119 -18.62 3.08 -3.84
C ARG A 119 -17.88 4.28 -4.43
N GLN A 120 -18.13 5.49 -3.94
CA GLN A 120 -17.54 6.74 -4.45
C GLN A 120 -16.39 7.26 -3.55
N GLY A 121 -16.36 6.89 -2.27
CA GLY A 121 -15.58 7.60 -1.24
C GLY A 121 -14.39 6.85 -0.62
N SER A 122 -14.12 5.61 -0.99
CA SER A 122 -12.85 4.96 -0.65
C SER A 122 -11.91 5.09 -1.85
N PRO A 123 -10.64 5.50 -1.70
CA PRO A 123 -9.65 5.12 -2.69
C PRO A 123 -9.70 3.58 -2.73
N PRO A 124 -10.19 2.94 -3.81
CA PRO A 124 -9.87 1.54 -4.01
C PRO A 124 -8.34 1.49 -3.95
N LEU A 125 -7.77 0.46 -3.31
CA LEU A 125 -6.34 0.12 -3.42
C LEU A 125 -5.82 0.64 -4.76
N PRO A 126 -4.85 1.58 -4.78
CA PRO A 126 -4.60 2.44 -5.92
C PRO A 126 -4.59 1.58 -7.18
N GLN A 127 -5.62 1.73 -8.02
CA GLN A 127 -5.77 0.84 -9.17
C GLN A 127 -4.53 0.94 -10.07
N SER A 128 -3.87 2.09 -10.04
CA SER A 128 -2.55 2.35 -10.62
C SER A 128 -1.44 1.44 -10.06
N ALA A 129 -1.42 1.17 -8.75
CA ALA A 129 -0.45 0.27 -8.12
C ALA A 129 -0.76 -1.22 -8.42
N ILE A 130 -2.03 -1.59 -8.51
CA ILE A 130 -2.41 -2.95 -8.93
C ILE A 130 -2.13 -3.15 -10.43
N ALA A 131 -2.35 -2.11 -11.24
CA ALA A 131 -2.10 -2.14 -12.67
C ALA A 131 -0.60 -2.16 -13.02
N SER A 132 0.25 -1.47 -12.25
CA SER A 132 1.71 -1.52 -12.44
C SER A 132 2.25 -2.91 -12.12
N VAL A 133 1.85 -3.50 -10.98
CA VAL A 133 2.27 -4.87 -10.60
C VAL A 133 1.81 -5.92 -11.61
N ARG A 134 0.59 -5.81 -12.14
CA ARG A 134 0.11 -6.71 -13.21
C ARG A 134 0.92 -6.57 -14.50
N ARG A 135 1.30 -5.34 -14.86
CA ARG A 135 2.08 -5.06 -16.07
C ARG A 135 3.48 -5.67 -15.96
N ASP A 136 4.09 -5.57 -14.79
CA ASP A 136 5.42 -6.13 -14.52
C ASP A 136 5.41 -7.67 -14.55
N VAL A 137 4.36 -8.30 -14.00
CA VAL A 137 4.18 -9.76 -14.06
C VAL A 137 3.95 -10.25 -15.50
N ASP A 138 3.18 -9.50 -16.30
CA ASP A 138 2.94 -9.85 -17.70
C ASP A 138 4.20 -9.75 -18.57
N VAL A 139 5.08 -8.79 -18.29
CA VAL A 139 6.38 -8.66 -18.96
C VAL A 139 7.29 -9.84 -18.63
N LEU A 140 7.34 -10.24 -17.36
CA LEU A 140 8.11 -11.42 -16.92
C LEU A 140 7.57 -12.72 -17.54
N ARG A 141 6.24 -12.89 -17.58
CA ARG A 141 5.61 -14.07 -18.17
C ARG A 141 5.84 -14.17 -19.68
N LYS A 142 5.86 -13.03 -20.39
CA LYS A 142 6.15 -12.98 -21.84
C LYS A 142 7.64 -13.25 -22.13
N GLY A 143 8.55 -12.83 -21.26
CA GLY A 143 9.97 -13.12 -21.37
C GLY A 143 10.30 -14.62 -21.29
N VAL A 144 9.67 -15.34 -20.35
CA VAL A 144 9.90 -16.78 -20.15
C VAL A 144 9.40 -17.64 -21.32
N HIS A 145 8.33 -17.23 -22.00
CA HIS A 145 7.80 -17.97 -23.15
C HIS A 145 8.56 -17.75 -24.46
N HIS A 146 9.47 -16.76 -24.53
CA HIS A 146 10.27 -16.55 -25.75
C HIS A 146 11.54 -17.39 -25.78
N ASP A 147 12.08 -17.73 -24.60
CA ASP A 147 13.31 -18.52 -24.47
C ASP A 147 13.11 -20.00 -24.84
N GLY A 148 11.97 -20.59 -24.45
CA GLY A 148 11.66 -22.00 -24.77
C GLY A 148 11.50 -22.29 -26.26
N ARG A 149 10.96 -21.33 -27.05
CA ARG A 149 10.76 -21.50 -28.51
C ARG A 149 12.06 -21.38 -29.31
N ASN A 150 13.02 -20.60 -28.81
CA ASN A 150 14.32 -20.44 -29.48
C ASN A 150 15.24 -21.64 -29.20
N ALA A 151 15.08 -22.30 -28.05
CA ALA A 151 15.80 -23.53 -27.72
C ALA A 151 15.33 -24.74 -28.56
N GLU A 152 14.05 -24.80 -28.96
CA GLU A 152 13.55 -25.80 -29.92
C GLU A 152 13.99 -25.51 -31.36
N ALA A 153 13.90 -24.24 -31.81
CA ALA A 153 14.35 -23.86 -33.15
C ALA A 153 15.87 -24.06 -33.37
N ALA A 154 16.68 -23.91 -32.31
CA ALA A 154 18.12 -24.17 -32.36
C ALA A 154 18.48 -25.67 -32.39
N ARG A 155 17.59 -26.56 -31.93
CA ARG A 155 17.79 -28.01 -31.97
C ARG A 155 17.44 -28.61 -33.34
N ASP A 156 16.46 -28.05 -34.04
CA ASP A 156 16.04 -28.53 -35.37
C ASP A 156 16.96 -28.08 -36.51
N GLY A 157 17.78 -27.04 -36.29
CA GLY A 157 18.70 -26.50 -37.30
C GLY A 157 19.97 -27.34 -37.58
N HIS A 158 20.27 -28.37 -36.77
CA HIS A 158 21.52 -29.14 -36.91
C HIS A 158 21.36 -30.50 -37.63
N GLY A 159 20.14 -30.91 -38.00
CA GLY A 159 19.86 -32.25 -38.54
C GLY A 159 19.85 -32.43 -40.06
N VAL A 160 19.99 -31.39 -40.89
CA VAL A 160 19.59 -31.46 -42.32
C VAL A 160 20.72 -31.14 -43.31
N ARG A 161 21.99 -31.41 -42.99
CA ARG A 161 23.12 -31.11 -43.92
C ARG A 161 23.98 -32.28 -44.39
N THR A 162 23.53 -33.53 -44.23
CA THR A 162 24.30 -34.69 -44.69
C THR A 162 23.41 -35.71 -45.40
N ALA A 163 22.84 -35.36 -46.56
CA ALA A 163 22.25 -36.33 -47.48
C ALA A 163 22.01 -35.70 -48.86
N ASP A 164 23.08 -35.35 -49.57
CA ASP A 164 23.04 -35.33 -51.04
C ASP A 164 24.45 -35.65 -51.56
N SER A 165 24.64 -36.91 -51.94
CA SER A 165 25.77 -37.49 -52.67
C SER A 165 25.28 -38.77 -53.33
#